data_AF-A0A0F4UYD6-F1
#
_entry.id   AF-A0A0F4UYD6-F1
#
_cell.length_a   1.000
_cell.length_b   1.000
_cell.length_c   1.000
_cell.angle_alpha   90.00
_cell.angle_beta   90.00
_cell.angle_gamma   90.00
#
_symmetry.space_group_name_H-M   'P 1'
#
loop_
_entity.id
_entity.type
_entity.pdbx_description
1 polymer ?
#
loop_
_entity_poly.entity_id
_entity_poly.type
_entity_poly.pdbx_seq_one_letter_code
_entity_poly.pdbx_strand_id
1 'polypeptide(L)'
;MESLSNVQVLIMSLASHGVCVRALQAEVAQRLPEMTDEQFQTALFALQERNHIIGLEVNDQWVVSTVDHAAPAYQSEYSPEFAEMIIAASCGEMTEIDPDEMIAQLEVMIKNARVKKSKY
;
A
#
# COMPACT_ATOMS: atom_id res chain seq x y z
N MET A 1 -22.45 -8.18 -15.73
CA MET A 1 -21.49 -9.19 -15.25
C MET A 1 -20.18 -8.85 -15.95
N GLU A 2 -19.34 -8.01 -15.33
CA GLU A 2 -18.09 -7.58 -15.95
C GLU A 2 -17.14 -8.77 -16.03
N SER A 3 -16.69 -9.09 -17.24
CA SER A 3 -15.74 -10.16 -17.48
C SER A 3 -14.41 -9.82 -16.82
N LEU A 4 -13.85 -10.76 -16.04
CA LEU A 4 -12.50 -10.65 -15.51
C LEU A 4 -11.49 -10.52 -16.66
N SER A 5 -10.49 -9.67 -16.47
CA SER A 5 -9.39 -9.57 -17.44
C SER A 5 -8.52 -10.82 -17.39
N ASN A 6 -7.78 -11.11 -18.48
CA ASN A 6 -6.87 -12.26 -18.53
C ASN A 6 -5.83 -12.22 -17.39
N VAL A 7 -5.40 -11.03 -17.00
CA VAL A 7 -4.48 -10.79 -15.87
C VAL A 7 -5.14 -11.21 -14.55
N GLN A 8 -6.39 -10.82 -14.34
CA GLN A 8 -7.13 -11.13 -13.12
C GLN A 8 -7.35 -12.64 -12.96
N VAL A 9 -7.70 -13.33 -14.06
CA VAL A 9 -7.82 -14.80 -14.09
C VAL A 9 -6.48 -15.47 -13.76
N LEU A 10 -5.38 -14.94 -14.32
CA LEU A 10 -4.04 -15.46 -14.03
C LEU A 10 -3.68 -15.29 -12.55
N ILE A 11 -3.88 -14.10 -11.99
CA ILE A 11 -3.62 -13.81 -10.57
C ILE A 11 -4.44 -14.75 -9.67
N MET A 12 -5.73 -14.93 -9.95
CA MET A 12 -6.59 -15.85 -9.19
C MET A 12 -6.08 -17.30 -9.27
N SER A 13 -5.64 -17.75 -10.44
CA SER A 13 -5.12 -19.12 -10.60
C SER A 13 -3.87 -19.36 -9.77
N LEU A 14 -2.96 -18.38 -9.72
CA LEU A 14 -1.72 -18.43 -8.96
C LEU A 14 -1.97 -18.29 -7.45
N ALA A 15 -2.99 -17.53 -7.05
CA ALA A 15 -3.37 -17.32 -5.65
C ALA A 15 -4.29 -18.41 -5.07
N SER A 16 -4.61 -19.47 -5.82
CA SER A 16 -5.55 -20.53 -5.40
C SER A 16 -5.22 -21.18 -4.05
N HIS A 17 -3.93 -21.26 -3.68
CA HIS A 17 -3.47 -21.90 -2.44
C HIS A 17 -2.76 -20.93 -1.48
N GLY A 18 -2.81 -19.63 -1.76
CA GLY A 18 -1.98 -18.64 -1.05
C GLY A 18 -0.58 -18.55 -1.67
N VAL A 19 -0.18 -17.34 -2.04
CA VAL A 19 1.14 -17.06 -2.62
C VAL A 19 1.66 -15.72 -2.12
N CYS A 20 2.95 -15.64 -1.83
CA CYS A 20 3.59 -14.37 -1.48
C CYS A 20 3.45 -13.38 -2.65
N VAL A 21 3.11 -12.12 -2.37
CA VAL A 21 2.96 -11.08 -3.42
C VAL A 21 4.19 -10.96 -4.30
N ARG A 22 5.40 -11.08 -3.72
CA ARG A 22 6.65 -11.03 -4.51
C ARG A 22 6.79 -12.20 -5.47
N ALA A 23 6.41 -13.40 -5.04
CA ALA A 23 6.42 -14.59 -5.90
C ALA A 23 5.34 -14.50 -6.98
N LEU A 24 4.15 -14.01 -6.61
CA LEU A 24 3.05 -13.75 -7.54
C LEU A 24 3.45 -12.74 -8.62
N GLN A 25 4.07 -11.62 -8.24
CA GLN A 25 4.55 -10.61 -9.18
C GLN A 25 5.61 -11.18 -10.12
N ALA A 26 6.56 -11.96 -9.60
CA ALA A 26 7.57 -12.61 -10.43
C ALA A 26 6.97 -13.60 -11.44
N GLU A 27 6.00 -14.42 -11.02
CA GLU A 27 5.30 -15.36 -11.90
C GLU A 27 4.45 -14.67 -12.95
N VAL A 28 3.77 -13.57 -12.58
CA VAL A 28 3.00 -12.77 -13.53
C VAL A 28 3.92 -12.08 -14.54
N ALA A 29 5.04 -11.50 -14.09
CA ALA A 29 6.03 -10.88 -14.97
C ALA A 29 6.67 -11.89 -15.94
N GLN A 30 6.87 -13.15 -15.53
CA GLN A 30 7.37 -14.21 -16.42
C GLN A 30 6.35 -14.57 -17.51
N ARG A 31 5.05 -14.59 -17.20
CA ARG A 31 4.00 -14.97 -18.14
C ARG A 31 3.49 -13.81 -19.00
N LEU A 32 3.61 -12.58 -18.48
CA LEU A 32 3.17 -11.34 -19.11
C LEU A 32 4.29 -10.29 -18.99
N PRO A 33 5.37 -10.39 -19.78
CA PRO A 33 6.53 -9.52 -19.66
C PRO A 33 6.27 -8.05 -20.05
N GLU A 34 5.16 -7.76 -20.75
CA GLU A 34 4.76 -6.40 -21.11
C GLU A 34 4.01 -5.68 -19.97
N MET A 35 3.71 -6.39 -18.89
CA MET A 35 2.89 -5.88 -17.80
C MET A 35 3.72 -5.00 -16.86
N THR A 36 3.21 -3.79 -16.59
CA THR A 36 3.86 -2.89 -15.62
C THR A 36 3.45 -3.23 -14.19
N ASP A 37 4.29 -2.81 -13.23
CA ASP A 37 3.98 -2.95 -11.81
C ASP A 37 2.68 -2.24 -11.42
N GLU A 38 2.41 -1.07 -12.02
CA GLU A 38 1.15 -0.34 -11.82
C GLU A 38 -0.06 -1.16 -12.26
N GLN A 39 -0.01 -1.78 -13.45
CA GLN A 39 -1.08 -2.64 -13.94
C GLN A 39 -1.29 -3.86 -13.04
N PHE A 40 -0.22 -4.40 -12.46
CA PHE A 40 -0.29 -5.51 -11.52
C PHE A 40 -0.99 -5.11 -10.24
N GLN A 41 -0.59 -3.98 -9.64
CA GLN A 41 -1.23 -3.45 -8.45
C GLN A 41 -2.70 -3.11 -8.71
N THR A 42 -3.03 -2.45 -9.82
CA THR A 42 -4.42 -2.15 -10.18
C THR A 42 -5.26 -3.42 -10.33
N ALA A 43 -4.73 -4.47 -10.97
CA ALA A 43 -5.44 -5.75 -11.12
C ALA A 43 -5.65 -6.45 -9.77
N LEU A 44 -4.64 -6.38 -8.88
CA LEU A 44 -4.71 -6.93 -7.53
C LEU A 44 -5.78 -6.21 -6.68
N PHE A 45 -5.77 -4.88 -6.66
CA PHE A 45 -6.76 -4.07 -5.95
C PHE A 45 -8.18 -4.33 -6.47
N ALA A 46 -8.37 -4.37 -7.79
CA ALA A 46 -9.69 -4.65 -8.38
C ALA A 46 -10.23 -6.04 -7.99
N LEU A 47 -9.35 -7.04 -7.77
CA LEU A 47 -9.74 -8.36 -7.28
C LEU A 47 -10.09 -8.36 -5.79
N GLN A 48 -9.40 -7.55 -4.98
CA GLN A 48 -9.69 -7.38 -3.55
C GLN A 48 -11.01 -6.64 -3.33
N GLU A 49 -11.26 -5.55 -4.07
CA GLU A 49 -12.54 -4.82 -4.00
C GLU A 49 -13.75 -5.70 -4.34
N ARG A 50 -13.55 -6.67 -5.23
CA ARG A 50 -14.58 -7.64 -5.64
C ARG A 50 -14.67 -8.86 -4.71
N ASN A 51 -13.90 -8.89 -3.62
CA ASN A 51 -13.81 -10.02 -2.69
C ASN A 51 -13.42 -11.35 -3.37
N HIS A 52 -12.67 -11.31 -4.48
CA HIS A 52 -12.18 -12.53 -5.14
C HIS A 52 -10.88 -13.04 -4.53
N ILE A 53 -10.08 -12.15 -3.96
CA ILE A 53 -8.83 -12.46 -3.27
C ILE A 53 -8.76 -11.69 -1.94
N ILE A 54 -7.99 -12.22 -0.99
CA ILE A 54 -7.64 -11.57 0.27
C ILE A 54 -6.13 -11.52 0.42
N GLY A 55 -5.63 -10.47 1.07
CA GLY A 55 -4.23 -10.34 1.47
C GLY A 55 -4.11 -10.46 2.97
N LEU A 56 -3.17 -11.28 3.44
CA LEU A 56 -2.92 -11.56 4.86
C LEU A 56 -1.41 -11.61 5.13
N GLU A 57 -1.02 -11.20 6.34
CA GLU A 57 0.38 -11.20 6.76
C GLU A 57 0.65 -12.50 7.48
N VAL A 58 1.54 -13.30 6.92
CA VAL A 58 1.92 -14.59 7.47
C VAL A 58 3.44 -14.61 7.57
N ASN A 59 3.98 -14.65 8.80
CA ASN A 59 5.41 -14.66 9.07
C ASN A 59 6.18 -13.51 8.39
N ASP A 60 5.72 -12.26 8.58
CA ASP A 60 6.31 -11.05 7.98
C ASP A 60 6.30 -11.02 6.44
N GLN A 61 5.42 -11.83 5.82
CA GLN A 61 5.24 -11.87 4.38
C GLN A 61 3.79 -11.63 4.01
N TRP A 62 3.58 -10.79 3.00
CA TRP A 62 2.27 -10.52 2.45
C TRP A 62 1.87 -11.64 1.49
N VAL A 63 0.85 -12.42 1.89
CA VAL A 63 0.34 -13.60 1.16
C VAL A 63 -1.05 -13.28 0.63
N VAL A 64 -1.27 -13.59 -0.63
CA VAL A 64 -2.55 -13.41 -1.31
C VAL A 64 -3.17 -14.77 -1.60
N SER A 65 -4.42 -14.96 -1.21
CA SER A 65 -5.21 -16.17 -1.52
C SER A 65 -6.57 -15.85 -2.12
N THR A 66 -7.10 -16.75 -2.95
CA THR A 66 -8.49 -16.65 -3.42
C THR A 66 -9.47 -16.85 -2.27
N VAL A 67 -10.57 -16.10 -2.28
CA VAL A 67 -11.64 -16.26 -1.29
C VAL A 67 -12.49 -17.47 -1.66
N ASP A 68 -12.58 -18.44 -0.76
CA ASP A 68 -13.59 -19.48 -0.86
C ASP A 68 -14.91 -18.95 -0.29
N HIS A 69 -15.87 -18.64 -1.18
CA HIS A 69 -17.20 -18.17 -0.78
C HIS A 69 -18.06 -19.25 -0.09
N ALA A 70 -17.60 -20.51 -0.04
CA ALA A 70 -18.22 -21.57 0.77
C ALA A 70 -17.73 -21.56 2.23
N ALA A 71 -16.61 -20.89 2.52
CA ALA A 71 -16.14 -20.66 3.88
C ALA A 71 -16.93 -19.50 4.52
N PRO A 72 -17.14 -19.50 5.86
CA PRO A 72 -17.79 -18.38 6.54
C PRO A 72 -17.06 -17.09 6.18
N ALA A 73 -17.82 -16.10 5.70
CA ALA A 73 -17.30 -14.88 5.11
C ALA A 73 -16.20 -14.28 5.99
N TYR A 74 -15.02 -14.08 5.39
CA TYR A 74 -13.93 -13.33 5.99
C TYR A 74 -14.49 -11.97 6.44
N GLN A 75 -14.54 -11.76 7.75
CA GLN A 75 -14.90 -10.46 8.30
C GLN A 75 -13.70 -9.55 8.12
N SER A 76 -13.89 -8.44 7.39
CA SER A 76 -12.89 -7.38 7.33
C SER A 76 -12.48 -7.02 8.76
N GLU A 77 -11.18 -7.07 9.06
CA GLU A 77 -10.64 -6.72 10.38
C GLU A 77 -10.92 -5.26 10.75
N TYR A 78 -11.18 -4.42 9.75
CA TYR A 78 -11.47 -3.01 9.90
C TYR A 78 -12.84 -2.68 9.35
N SER A 79 -13.60 -1.89 10.11
CA SER A 79 -14.89 -1.36 9.66
C SER A 79 -14.66 -0.24 8.63
N PRO A 80 -15.58 -0.02 7.68
CA PRO A 80 -15.50 1.09 6.72
C PRO A 80 -15.26 2.45 7.40
N GLU A 81 -15.89 2.66 8.55
CA GLU A 81 -15.78 3.89 9.35
C GLU A 81 -14.34 4.10 9.87
N PHE A 82 -13.60 3.02 10.16
CA PHE A 82 -12.20 3.11 10.57
C PHE A 82 -11.28 3.46 9.39
N ALA A 83 -11.55 2.96 8.19
CA ALA A 83 -10.78 3.32 6.99
C ALA A 83 -10.94 4.81 6.65
N GLU A 84 -12.15 5.36 6.78
CA GLU A 84 -12.42 6.79 6.59
C GLU A 84 -11.66 7.67 7.61
N MET A 85 -11.53 7.23 8.87
CA MET A 85 -10.74 7.92 9.89
C MET A 85 -9.25 8.03 9.52
N ILE A 86 -8.65 7.00 8.90
CA ILE A 86 -7.26 7.02 8.46
C ILE A 86 -7.07 8.07 7.35
N ILE A 87 -8.00 8.12 6.39
CA ILE A 87 -7.97 9.09 5.30
C ILE A 87 -8.13 10.52 5.86
N ALA A 88 -9.06 10.73 6.79
CA ALA A 88 -9.28 12.02 7.44
C ALA A 88 -8.06 12.51 8.25
N ALA A 89 -7.31 11.61 8.90
CA ALA A 89 -6.10 11.95 9.63
C ALA A 89 -4.95 12.42 8.71
N SER A 90 -4.95 12.02 7.43
CA SER A 90 -3.95 12.44 6.44
C SER A 90 -4.21 13.83 5.82
N CYS A 91 -5.42 14.38 6.00
CA CYS A 91 -5.82 15.72 5.59
C CYS A 91 -5.81 16.70 6.78
N GLY A 92 -4.82 16.59 7.68
CA GLY A 92 -4.57 17.62 8.68
C GLY A 92 -4.40 19.00 8.03
N GLU A 93 -4.92 20.03 8.69
CA GLU A 93 -4.91 21.42 8.22
C GLU A 93 -3.60 21.77 7.51
N MET A 94 -3.70 22.16 6.23
CA MET A 94 -2.57 22.68 5.48
C MET A 94 -2.12 23.96 6.18
N THR A 95 -1.12 23.83 7.05
CA THR A 95 -0.52 24.96 7.73
C THR A 95 0.37 25.63 6.71
N GLU A 96 -0.01 26.83 6.25
CA GLU A 96 0.85 27.64 5.41
C GLU A 96 2.08 28.01 6.24
N ILE A 97 3.22 27.43 5.89
CA ILE A 97 4.47 27.70 6.58
C ILE A 97 5.04 29.00 6.00
N ASP A 98 5.22 30.01 6.85
CA ASP A 98 5.94 31.22 6.46
C ASP A 98 7.42 30.89 6.22
N PRO A 99 7.91 30.98 4.96
CA PRO A 99 9.30 30.66 4.66
C PRO A 99 10.29 31.58 5.37
N ASP A 100 9.91 32.83 5.67
CA ASP A 100 10.79 33.78 6.35
C ASP A 100 10.98 33.38 7.83
N GLU A 101 9.94 32.85 8.47
CA GLU A 101 10.02 32.31 9.83
C GLU A 101 10.95 31.09 9.89
N MET A 102 10.85 30.17 8.93
CA MET A 102 11.74 29.01 8.86
C MET A 102 13.21 29.41 8.65
N ILE A 103 13.46 30.39 7.77
CA ILE A 103 14.80 30.90 7.52
C ILE A 103 15.37 31.54 8.79
N ALA A 104 14.59 32.35 9.50
CA ALA A 104 15.01 32.95 10.76
C ALA A 104 15.35 31.90 11.84
N GLN A 105 14.55 30.84 11.96
CA GLN A 105 14.83 29.74 12.88
C GLN A 105 16.12 28.98 12.51
N LEU A 106 16.34 28.71 11.22
CA LEU A 106 17.57 28.09 10.71
C LEU A 106 18.81 28.95 11.00
N GLU A 107 18.73 30.27 10.80
CA GLU A 107 19.82 31.18 11.11
C GLU A 107 20.19 31.18 12.60
N VAL A 108 19.19 31.15 13.49
CA VAL A 108 19.40 31.02 14.94
C VAL A 108 20.09 29.70 15.28
N MET A 109 19.66 28.59 14.69
CA MET A 109 20.28 27.28 14.90
C MET A 109 21.73 27.24 14.39
N ILE A 110 22.00 27.81 13.22
CA ILE A 110 23.36 27.91 12.65
C ILE A 110 24.25 28.78 13.54
N LYS A 111 23.73 29.91 14.03
CA LYS A 111 24.45 30.81 14.94
C LYS A 111 24.81 30.09 16.24
N ASN A 112 23.85 29.37 16.83
CA ASN A 112 24.06 28.57 18.04
C ASN A 112 25.09 27.46 17.82
N ALA A 113 25.05 26.78 16.67
CA ALA A 113 26.04 25.76 16.32
C ALA A 113 27.45 26.34 16.17
N ARG A 114 27.57 27.52 15.54
CA ARG A 114 28.86 28.23 15.39
C ARG A 114 29.43 28.72 16.73
N VAL A 115 28.58 29.26 17.61
CA VAL A 115 28.98 29.65 18.97
C VAL A 115 29.46 28.44 19.78
N LYS A 116 28.80 27.29 19.64
CA LYS A 116 29.20 26.05 20.30
C LYS A 116 30.53 25.51 19.77
N LYS A 117 30.82 25.70 18.48
CA LYS A 117 32.10 25.31 17.84
C LYS A 117 33.26 26.25 18.20
N SER A 118 32.98 27.49 18.61
CA SER A 118 34.00 28.48 19.01
C SER A 118 34.40 28.38 20.49
N LYS A 119 33.69 27.59 21.30
CA LYS A 119 33.99 27.34 22.73
C LYS A 119 34.82 26.07 22.97
N TYR A 120 35.31 25.45 21.89
CA TYR A 120 36.26 24.34 21.89
C TYR A 120 37.46 24.70 21.02
#